data_AF-A0A343RG40-F1
#
_entry.id   AF-A0A343RG40-F1
#
_cell.length_a   1.000
_cell.length_b   1.000
_cell.length_c   1.000
_cell.angle_alpha   90.00
_cell.angle_beta   90.00
_cell.angle_gamma   90.00
#
_symmetry.space_group_name_H-M   'P 1'
#
loop_
_entity.id
_entity.type
_entity.pdbx_description
1 polymer ?
#
loop_
_entity_poly.entity_id
_entity_poly.type
_entity_poly.pdbx_seq_one_letter_code
_entity_poly.pdbx_strand_id
1 'polypeptide(L)'
;MAINKSKTKDNIYASLRFSIAQDLRNVDLLESFVDFFKCGYVVRYEKRSIAEFVVTRIDDIINHVIPFFEEYNIAGSKYSNYCTFKIAAFMVKNKEHLKDDGLKEILLLKNKRGIATKNNNGDD
;
A
#
# COMPACT_ATOMS: atom_id res chain seq x y z
N MET A 1 -2.98 -0.53 -0.77
CA MET A 1 -4.10 0.05 -0.01
C MET A 1 -5.14 -1.02 0.24
N ALA A 2 -5.54 -1.22 1.48
CA ALA A 2 -6.58 -2.16 1.88
C ALA A 2 -7.72 -1.41 2.58
N ILE A 3 -8.93 -1.93 2.44
CA ILE A 3 -10.12 -1.46 3.14
C ILE A 3 -10.53 -2.61 4.04
N ASN A 4 -10.53 -2.39 5.35
CA ASN A 4 -10.71 -3.42 6.37
C ASN A 4 -11.98 -3.15 7.18
N LYS A 5 -12.61 -4.20 7.71
CA LYS A 5 -13.74 -4.09 8.64
C LYS A 5 -13.23 -3.94 10.08
N SER A 6 -13.84 -3.04 10.86
CA SER A 6 -13.57 -2.84 12.29
C SER A 6 -14.68 -3.43 13.16
N LYS A 7 -14.39 -3.71 14.45
CA LYS A 7 -15.38 -4.08 15.47
C LYS A 7 -16.05 -2.88 16.14
N THR A 8 -15.63 -1.65 15.84
CA THR A 8 -16.24 -0.41 16.35
C THR A 8 -17.33 0.11 15.41
N LYS A 9 -18.15 1.05 15.91
CA LYS A 9 -19.43 1.53 15.34
C LYS A 9 -19.34 2.03 13.87
N ASP A 10 -18.15 2.40 13.40
CA ASP A 10 -17.87 2.79 12.02
C ASP A 10 -17.19 1.64 11.26
N ASN A 11 -18.00 0.94 10.46
CA ASN A 11 -17.83 -0.46 10.04
C ASN A 11 -16.67 -0.73 9.05
N ILE A 12 -15.91 0.30 8.62
CA ILE A 12 -14.90 0.20 7.56
C ILE A 12 -13.79 1.26 7.78
N TYR A 13 -12.52 0.87 7.62
CA TYR A 13 -11.39 1.82 7.61
C TYR A 13 -10.43 1.58 6.43
N ALA A 14 -9.80 2.65 5.96
CA ALA A 14 -8.74 2.60 4.96
C ALA A 14 -7.37 2.41 5.62
N SER A 15 -6.54 1.54 5.04
CA SER A 15 -5.16 1.33 5.46
C SER A 15 -4.22 1.36 4.27
N LEU A 16 -3.05 1.96 4.47
CA LEU A 16 -1.99 2.04 3.49
C LEU A 16 -0.81 1.20 3.96
N ARG A 17 -0.23 0.49 3.00
CA ARG A 17 0.95 -0.35 3.20
C ARG A 17 1.80 -0.25 1.95
N PHE A 18 3.02 0.24 2.13
CA PHE A 18 4.10 0.05 1.18
C PHE A 18 4.93 -1.15 1.66
N SER A 19 5.32 -2.02 0.73
CA SER A 19 6.14 -3.18 1.07
C SER A 19 7.00 -3.66 -0.08
N ILE A 20 8.21 -4.10 0.25
CA ILE A 20 9.14 -4.78 -0.65
C ILE A 20 9.35 -6.19 -0.11
N ALA A 21 9.00 -7.21 -0.89
CA ALA A 21 9.14 -8.61 -0.51
C ALA A 21 10.36 -9.23 -1.20
N GLN A 22 11.12 -10.04 -0.46
CA GLN A 22 12.23 -10.84 -0.96
C GLN A 22 12.30 -12.20 -0.26
N ASP A 23 13.10 -13.09 -0.83
CA ASP A 23 13.48 -14.34 -0.18
C ASP A 23 14.16 -14.07 1.18
N LEU A 24 13.90 -14.92 2.16
CA LEU A 24 14.44 -14.78 3.51
C LEU A 24 15.98 -14.75 3.54
N ARG A 25 16.66 -15.35 2.56
CA ARG A 25 18.12 -15.29 2.42
C ARG A 25 18.65 -13.88 2.16
N ASN A 26 17.81 -12.98 1.65
CA ASN A 26 18.14 -11.59 1.34
C ASN A 26 17.60 -10.62 2.40
N VAL A 27 17.36 -11.09 3.63
CA VAL A 27 16.77 -10.25 4.67
C VAL A 27 17.64 -9.05 5.05
N ASP A 28 18.96 -9.19 4.98
CA ASP A 28 19.90 -8.10 5.26
C ASP A 28 19.71 -6.92 4.29
N LEU A 29 19.33 -7.20 3.03
CA LEU A 29 18.95 -6.15 2.08
C LEU A 29 17.68 -5.42 2.54
N LEU A 30 16.69 -6.14 3.07
CA LEU A 30 15.46 -5.53 3.57
C LEU A 30 15.70 -4.72 4.85
N GLU A 31 16.61 -5.16 5.71
CA GLU A 31 17.04 -4.41 6.89
C GLU A 31 17.75 -3.12 6.49
N SER A 32 18.59 -3.16 5.44
CA SER A 32 19.21 -1.96 4.88
C SER A 32 18.20 -0.91 4.39
N PHE A 33 16.99 -1.33 3.98
CA PHE A 33 15.93 -0.37 3.61
C PHE A 33 15.36 0.38 4.81
N VAL A 34 15.34 -0.22 6.00
CA VAL A 34 14.93 0.49 7.23
C VAL A 34 15.91 1.64 7.49
N ASP A 35 17.21 1.37 7.35
CA ASP A 35 18.25 2.38 7.50
C ASP A 35 18.26 3.41 6.38
N PHE A 36 17.99 3.00 5.14
CA PHE A 36 17.94 3.89 3.98
C PHE A 36 16.77 4.85 4.06
N PHE A 37 15.55 4.34 4.28
CA PHE A 37 14.34 5.15 4.36
C PHE A 37 14.16 5.84 5.71
N LYS A 38 14.97 5.50 6.72
CA LYS A 38 14.86 5.95 8.11
C LYS A 38 13.46 5.72 8.71
N CYS A 39 12.74 4.73 8.20
CA CYS A 39 11.40 4.37 8.62
C CYS A 39 11.05 2.92 8.25
N GLY A 40 9.89 2.45 8.69
CA GLY A 40 9.43 1.08 8.44
C GLY A 40 10.08 0.02 9.33
N TYR A 41 9.81 -1.24 9.00
CA TYR A 41 10.29 -2.41 9.74
C TYR A 41 10.31 -3.64 8.83
N VAL A 42 11.06 -4.67 9.23
CA VAL A 42 11.11 -5.95 8.52
C VAL A 42 10.21 -6.98 9.20
N VAL A 43 9.43 -7.71 8.39
CA VAL A 43 8.63 -8.86 8.82
C VAL A 43 9.18 -10.11 8.16
N ARG A 44 9.43 -11.17 8.95
CA ARG A 44 9.92 -12.46 8.48
C ARG A 44 8.79 -13.49 8.49
N TYR A 45 8.60 -14.17 7.37
CA TYR A 45 7.60 -15.22 7.19
C TYR A 45 8.30 -16.57 6.97
N GLU A 46 8.85 -17.13 8.06
CA GLU A 46 9.67 -18.36 8.06
C GLU A 46 9.05 -19.52 7.29
N LYS A 47 7.75 -19.79 7.50
CA LYS A 47 7.03 -20.89 6.83
C LYS A 47 6.97 -20.76 5.30
N ARG A 48 7.16 -19.54 4.77
CA ARG A 48 7.12 -19.24 3.34
C ARG A 48 8.49 -18.88 2.78
N SER A 49 9.54 -18.87 3.60
CA SER A 49 10.89 -18.42 3.24
C SER A 49 10.91 -17.04 2.59
N ILE A 50 10.06 -16.13 3.06
CA ILE A 50 9.94 -14.75 2.55
C ILE A 50 10.13 -13.76 3.71
N ALA A 51 10.74 -12.63 3.42
CA ALA A 51 10.75 -11.46 4.29
C ALA A 51 10.23 -10.23 3.54
N GLU A 52 9.72 -9.25 4.29
CA GLU A 52 9.19 -8.01 3.72
C GLU A 52 9.68 -6.80 4.51
N PHE A 53 10.22 -5.79 3.82
CA PHE A 53 10.29 -4.42 4.34
C PHE A 53 8.91 -3.78 4.24
N VAL A 54 8.44 -3.14 5.31
CA VAL A 54 7.06 -2.67 5.45
C VAL A 54 7.02 -1.25 6.02
N VAL A 55 6.24 -0.37 5.38
CA VAL A 55 5.91 0.97 5.89
C VAL A 55 4.39 1.14 5.91
N THR A 56 3.84 1.43 7.10
CA THR A 56 2.38 1.57 7.34
C THR A 56 1.99 2.89 7.99
N ARG A 57 2.93 3.55 8.70
CA ARG A 57 2.70 4.86 9.31
C ARG A 57 2.50 5.91 8.21
N ILE A 58 1.40 6.66 8.31
CA ILE A 58 1.06 7.64 7.27
C ILE A 58 2.12 8.73 7.14
N ASP A 59 2.67 9.21 8.26
CA ASP A 59 3.72 10.24 8.23
C ASP A 59 4.98 9.73 7.53
N ASP A 60 5.39 8.50 7.80
CA ASP A 60 6.54 7.88 7.14
C ASP A 60 6.31 7.72 5.63
N ILE A 61 5.09 7.35 5.22
CA ILE A 61 4.71 7.25 3.81
C ILE A 61 4.80 8.62 3.12
N ILE A 62 4.27 9.67 3.76
CA ILE A 62 4.23 11.03 3.19
C ILE A 62 5.62 11.67 3.17
N ASN A 63 6.45 11.42 4.18
CA ASN A 63 7.73 12.12 4.36
C ASN A 63 8.93 11.38 3.77
N HIS A 64 8.83 10.06 3.56
CA HIS A 64 9.97 9.26 3.06
C HIS A 64 9.64 8.51 1.78
N VAL A 65 8.55 7.73 1.77
CA VAL A 65 8.23 6.85 0.63
C VAL A 65 7.82 7.64 -0.61
N ILE A 66 6.88 8.58 -0.48
CA ILE A 66 6.41 9.39 -1.61
C ILE A 66 7.54 10.26 -2.20
N PRO A 67 8.29 11.04 -1.40
CA PRO A 67 9.39 11.86 -1.95
C PRO A 67 10.42 11.04 -2.72
N PHE A 68 10.78 9.86 -2.22
CA PHE A 68 11.69 8.96 -2.93
C PHE A 68 11.17 8.58 -4.31
N PHE A 69 9.88 8.24 -4.45
CA PHE A 69 9.32 7.85 -5.75
C PHE A 69 8.90 9.02 -6.65
N GLU A 70 8.86 10.25 -6.12
CA GLU A 70 8.79 11.47 -6.95
C GLU A 70 10.15 11.80 -7.58
N GLU A 71 11.23 11.59 -6.85
CA GLU A 71 12.59 11.76 -7.37
C GLU A 71 13.00 10.59 -8.30
N TYR A 72 12.69 9.37 -7.87
CA TYR A 72 13.02 8.13 -8.56
C TYR A 72 11.75 7.40 -9.01
N ASN A 73 11.20 7.85 -10.15
CA ASN A 73 9.94 7.34 -10.69
C ASN A 73 9.91 5.81 -10.84
N ILE A 74 8.81 5.20 -10.40
CA ILE A 74 8.56 3.78 -10.64
C ILE A 74 8.36 3.54 -12.13
N ALA A 75 9.17 2.66 -12.71
CA ALA A 75 9.04 2.27 -14.11
C ALA A 75 7.90 1.27 -14.36
N GLY A 76 7.32 1.34 -15.55
CA GLY A 76 6.38 0.36 -16.08
C GLY A 76 4.98 0.40 -15.44
N SER A 77 4.28 -0.73 -15.51
CA SER A 77 2.86 -0.83 -15.13
C SER A 77 2.57 -0.53 -13.65
N LYS A 78 3.59 -0.59 -12.78
CA LYS A 78 3.46 -0.25 -11.36
C LYS A 78 3.32 1.25 -11.10
N TYR A 79 3.69 2.11 -12.06
CA TYR A 79 3.57 3.57 -11.89
C TYR A 79 2.13 3.99 -11.59
N SER A 80 1.15 3.42 -12.30
CA SER A 80 -0.27 3.67 -12.03
C SER A 80 -0.67 3.29 -10.59
N ASN A 81 -0.08 2.21 -10.04
CA ASN A 81 -0.31 1.78 -8.65
C ASN A 81 0.21 2.82 -7.68
N TYR A 82 1.41 3.33 -7.96
CA TYR A 82 2.02 4.39 -7.18
C TYR A 82 1.20 5.68 -7.21
N CYS A 83 0.77 6.16 -8.39
CA CYS A 83 -0.08 7.36 -8.47
C CYS A 83 -1.36 7.20 -7.65
N THR A 84 -2.02 6.05 -7.76
CA THR A 84 -3.23 5.74 -6.97
C THR A 84 -2.92 5.72 -5.46
N PHE A 85 -1.79 5.11 -5.09
CA PHE A 85 -1.34 5.03 -3.70
C PHE A 85 -1.01 6.40 -3.11
N LYS A 86 -0.35 7.27 -3.88
CA LYS A 86 -0.03 8.65 -3.51
C LYS A 86 -1.29 9.46 -3.26
N ILE A 87 -2.28 9.41 -4.16
CA ILE A 87 -3.57 10.10 -3.97
C ILE A 87 -4.22 9.65 -2.66
N ALA A 88 -4.35 8.33 -2.46
CA ALA A 88 -4.95 7.80 -1.25
C ALA A 88 -4.16 8.15 0.02
N ALA A 89 -2.83 8.23 -0.05
CA ALA A 89 -1.99 8.68 1.06
C ALA A 89 -2.32 10.11 1.47
N PHE A 90 -2.45 11.04 0.53
CA PHE A 90 -2.85 12.41 0.85
C PHE A 90 -4.27 12.48 1.42
N MET A 91 -5.22 11.72 0.88
CA MET A 91 -6.58 11.64 1.46
C MET A 91 -6.57 11.11 2.91
N VAL A 92 -5.72 10.10 3.20
CA VAL A 92 -5.56 9.58 4.56
C VAL A 92 -4.91 10.63 5.47
N LYS A 93 -3.84 11.28 5.00
CA LYS A 93 -3.14 12.36 5.71
C LYS A 93 -4.07 13.52 6.08
N ASN A 94 -4.94 13.92 5.15
CA ASN A 94 -5.93 14.98 5.31
C ASN A 94 -7.18 14.55 6.10
N LYS A 95 -7.23 13.31 6.60
CA LYS A 95 -8.38 12.73 7.31
C LYS A 95 -9.67 12.68 6.49
N GLU A 96 -9.60 12.78 5.16
CA GLU A 96 -10.76 12.72 4.27
C GLU A 96 -11.44 11.35 4.31
N HIS A 97 -10.65 10.29 4.53
CA HIS A 97 -11.13 8.91 4.73
C HIS A 97 -12.07 8.72 5.94
N LEU A 98 -12.17 9.71 6.85
CA LEU A 98 -13.11 9.69 7.97
C LEU A 98 -14.52 10.17 7.56
N LYS A 99 -14.65 10.71 6.34
CA LYS A 99 -15.93 11.14 5.75
C LYS A 99 -16.40 10.06 4.78
N ASP A 100 -17.71 9.83 4.71
CA ASP A 100 -18.30 8.84 3.82
C ASP A 100 -17.88 9.01 2.36
N ASP A 101 -17.86 10.25 1.86
CA ASP A 101 -17.50 10.52 0.46
C ASP A 101 -16.01 10.30 0.19
N GLY A 102 -15.13 10.66 1.13
CA GLY A 102 -13.71 10.37 1.03
C GLY A 102 -13.41 8.87 1.09
N LEU A 103 -14.16 8.11 1.92
CA LEU A 103 -14.06 6.66 1.96
C LEU A 103 -14.56 6.00 0.67
N LYS A 104 -15.66 6.50 0.09
CA LYS A 104 -16.17 6.04 -1.24
C LYS A 104 -15.14 6.31 -2.33
N GLU A 105 -14.49 7.47 -2.33
CA GLU A 105 -13.47 7.79 -3.33
C GLU A 105 -12.24 6.88 -3.20
N ILE A 106 -11.77 6.63 -1.98
CA ILE A 106 -10.72 5.63 -1.72
C ILE A 106 -11.13 4.23 -2.23
N LEU A 107 -12.39 3.84 -2.07
CA LEU A 107 -12.93 2.58 -2.60
C LEU A 107 -12.95 2.55 -4.13
N LEU A 108 -13.31 3.66 -4.78
CA LEU A 108 -13.26 3.78 -6.24
C LEU A 108 -11.83 3.69 -6.76
N LEU A 109 -10.87 4.36 -6.10
CA LEU A 109 -9.44 4.27 -6.43
C LEU A 109 -8.92 2.83 -6.34
N LYS A 110 -9.38 2.08 -5.33
CA LYS A 110 -9.08 0.64 -5.21
C LYS A 110 -9.69 -0.17 -6.36
N ASN A 111 -10.95 0.08 -6.70
CA ASN A 111 -11.73 -0.74 -7.65
C ASN A 111 -11.42 -0.44 -9.12
N LYS A 112 -10.95 0.77 -9.47
CA LYS A 112 -10.42 1.07 -10.81
C LYS A 112 -9.32 0.09 -11.25
N ARG A 113 -8.72 -0.65 -10.31
CA ARG A 113 -7.70 -1.68 -10.53
C ARG A 113 -8.25 -3.10 -10.78
N GLY A 114 -9.54 -3.35 -10.53
CA GLY A 114 -10.14 -4.69 -10.53
C GLY A 114 -10.76 -5.18 -11.85
N ILE A 115 -10.76 -4.37 -12.92
CA ILE A 115 -11.43 -4.71 -14.19
C ILE A 115 -10.60 -5.69 -15.05
N ALA A 116 -9.36 -6.04 -14.67
CA ALA A 116 -8.54 -7.01 -15.40
C ALA A 116 -8.74 -8.50 -14.98
N THR A 117 -9.68 -8.82 -14.09
CA THR A 117 -10.00 -10.22 -13.71
C THR A 117 -11.50 -10.49 -13.69
N LYS A 118 -12.17 -10.21 -14.81
CA LYS A 118 -13.38 -10.95 -15.21
C LYS A 118 -13.11 -11.53 -16.60
N ASN A 119 -12.51 -12.72 -16.64
CA ASN A 119 -12.70 -13.59 -17.79
C ASN A 119 -14.07 -14.23 -17.64
N ASN A 120 -14.86 -14.06 -18.70
CA ASN A 120 -16.16 -14.65 -18.93
C ASN A 120 -16.14 -16.15 -18.67
N ASN A 121 -17.02 -16.63 -17.80
CA ASN A 121 -17.77 -17.85 -18.07
C ASN A 121 -19.24 -17.41 -18.10
N GLY A 122 -19.69 -17.06 -19.30
CA GLY A 122 -21.12 -17.07 -19.62
C GLY A 122 -21.54 -18.53 -19.80
N ASP A 123 -22.75 -18.80 -19.34
CA ASP A 123 -23.47 -20.06 -19.50
C ASP A 123 -23.52 -20.53 -20.95
N ASP A 124 -23.13 -21.78 -21.18
CA ASP A 124 -23.91 -22.84 -21.87
C ASP A 124 -23.28 -24.21 -21.56
#